data_AF-A0A356FDW5-F1
#
_entry.id   AF-A0A356FDW5-F1
#
_cell.length_a   1.000
_cell.length_b   1.000
_cell.length_c   1.000
_cell.angle_alpha   90.00
_cell.angle_beta   90.00
_cell.angle_gamma   90.00
#
_symmetry.space_group_name_H-M   'P 1'
#
loop_
_entity.id
_entity.type
_entity.pdbx_description
1 polymer ?
#
loop_
_entity_poly.entity_id
_entity_poly.type
_entity_poly.pdbx_seq_one_letter_code
_entity_poly.pdbx_strand_id
1 'polypeptide(L)'
;RLASQGLLFNHAHVTIAVCMPTRAVWMTGRYPHRSGALGFQKINPGVPTLLEALKKAGYHTGILAKVPHVVPSRGKSWDLVLQARELGVGRDP
;
A
#
# COMPACT_ATOMS: atom_id res chain seq x y z
N ARG A 1 -9.53 0.72 22.29
CA ARG A 1 -10.84 0.85 21.60
C ARG A 1 -10.88 0.13 20.26
N LEU A 2 -9.86 0.22 19.38
CA LEU A 2 -9.91 -0.46 18.07
C LEU A 2 -10.11 -1.99 18.13
N ALA A 3 -9.29 -2.71 18.93
CA ALA A 3 -9.40 -4.17 19.02
C ALA A 3 -10.75 -4.65 19.61
N SER A 4 -11.35 -3.89 20.52
CA SER A 4 -12.63 -4.23 21.14
C SER A 4 -13.86 -3.86 20.30
N GLN A 5 -13.66 -3.14 19.18
CA GLN A 5 -14.73 -2.64 18.31
C GLN A 5 -14.64 -3.21 16.89
N GLY A 6 -13.84 -4.25 16.68
CA GLY A 6 -13.61 -4.85 15.37
C GLY A 6 -13.37 -6.35 15.46
N LEU A 7 -13.02 -6.93 14.32
CA LEU A 7 -12.63 -8.33 14.21
C LEU A 7 -11.11 -8.47 14.35
N LEU A 8 -10.66 -9.26 15.33
CA LEU A 8 -9.25 -9.57 15.54
C LEU A 8 -8.89 -10.92 14.91
N PHE A 9 -7.94 -10.89 13.96
CA PHE A 9 -7.35 -12.11 13.42
C PHE A 9 -6.07 -12.44 14.21
N ASN A 10 -6.13 -13.45 15.08
CA ASN A 10 -4.98 -13.88 15.90
C ASN A 10 -3.86 -14.52 15.06
N HIS A 11 -4.17 -14.96 13.84
CA HIS A 11 -3.25 -15.63 12.93
C HIS A 11 -3.27 -14.96 11.55
N ALA A 12 -2.88 -13.67 11.52
CA ALA A 12 -2.72 -12.91 10.28
C ALA A 12 -1.25 -12.96 9.80
N HIS A 13 -1.03 -13.45 8.59
CA HIS A 13 0.31 -13.65 8.02
C HIS A 13 0.55 -12.83 6.77
N VAL A 14 1.79 -12.41 6.54
CA VAL A 14 2.23 -11.82 5.28
C VAL A 14 2.68 -12.91 4.31
N THR A 15 2.49 -12.70 3.02
CA THR A 15 2.95 -13.65 1.99
C THR A 15 4.46 -13.54 1.71
N ILE A 16 5.10 -12.47 2.18
CA ILE A 16 6.53 -12.18 2.02
C ILE A 16 6.97 -11.22 3.14
N ALA A 17 8.18 -11.40 3.67
CA ALA A 17 8.73 -10.62 4.77
C ALA A 17 9.61 -9.45 4.31
N VAL A 18 9.17 -8.69 3.30
CA VAL A 18 9.87 -7.50 2.79
C VAL A 18 8.87 -6.38 2.54
N CYS A 19 9.17 -5.17 3.03
CA CYS A 19 8.17 -4.10 3.14
C CYS A 19 7.45 -3.71 1.83
N MET A 20 8.19 -3.44 0.76
CA MET A 20 7.63 -3.01 -0.53
C MET A 20 6.78 -4.09 -1.21
N PRO A 21 7.22 -5.36 -1.34
CA PRO A 21 6.40 -6.40 -1.94
C PRO A 21 5.22 -6.81 -1.05
N THR A 22 5.33 -6.75 0.29
CA THR A 22 4.15 -6.90 1.16
C THR A 22 3.12 -5.81 0.88
N ARG A 23 3.54 -4.54 0.74
CA ARG A 23 2.63 -3.43 0.40
C ARG A 23 2.03 -3.59 -1.01
N ALA A 24 2.78 -4.12 -1.96
CA ALA A 24 2.27 -4.46 -3.28
C ALA A 24 1.21 -5.58 -3.23
N VAL A 25 1.41 -6.60 -2.39
CA VAL A 25 0.40 -7.67 -2.16
C VAL A 25 -0.88 -7.06 -1.62
N TRP A 26 -0.79 -6.21 -0.61
CA TRP A 26 -1.96 -5.49 -0.05
C TRP A 26 -2.70 -4.67 -1.11
N MET A 27 -1.96 -3.94 -1.96
CA MET A 27 -2.57 -3.09 -2.98
C MET A 27 -3.12 -3.86 -4.17
N THR A 28 -2.67 -5.09 -4.45
CA THR A 28 -3.06 -5.83 -5.66
C THR A 28 -3.90 -7.08 -5.38
N GLY A 29 -3.93 -7.55 -4.13
CA GLY A 29 -4.50 -8.85 -3.76
C GLY A 29 -3.75 -10.04 -4.36
N ARG A 30 -2.49 -9.85 -4.81
CA ARG A 30 -1.72 -10.88 -5.53
C ARG A 30 -0.39 -11.16 -4.85
N TYR A 31 -0.01 -12.44 -4.83
CA TYR A 31 1.33 -12.87 -4.41
C TYR A 31 2.43 -12.17 -5.23
N PRO A 32 3.66 -12.03 -4.70
CA PRO A 32 4.78 -11.36 -5.37
C PRO A 32 5.01 -11.82 -6.82
N HIS A 33 4.99 -13.13 -7.06
CA HIS A 33 5.20 -13.71 -8.39
C HIS A 33 4.07 -13.39 -9.39
N ARG A 34 2.88 -13.00 -8.93
CA ARG A 34 1.74 -12.57 -9.78
C ARG A 34 1.60 -11.06 -9.89
N SER A 35 2.10 -10.30 -8.90
CA SER A 35 2.11 -8.84 -8.96
C SER A 35 3.35 -8.31 -9.69
N GLY A 36 4.44 -9.07 -9.75
CA GLY A 36 5.74 -8.66 -10.31
C GLY A 36 6.66 -7.99 -9.29
N ALA A 37 6.16 -7.63 -8.10
CA ALA A 37 6.95 -7.06 -7.03
C ALA A 37 7.64 -8.18 -6.23
N LEU A 38 8.75 -8.73 -6.76
CA LEU A 38 9.53 -9.79 -6.11
C LEU A 38 10.45 -9.29 -4.99
N GLY A 39 10.73 -7.99 -4.99
CA GLY A 39 11.57 -7.26 -4.04
C GLY A 39 11.25 -5.77 -4.12
N PHE A 40 12.23 -4.94 -4.45
CA PHE A 40 12.05 -3.49 -4.61
C PHE A 40 11.64 -3.06 -6.04
N GLN A 41 11.22 -4.01 -6.88
CA GLN A 41 10.72 -3.73 -8.22
C GLN A 41 9.27 -3.22 -8.19
N LYS A 42 8.90 -2.43 -9.21
CA LYS A 42 7.51 -2.04 -9.46
C LYS A 42 6.66 -3.27 -9.80
N ILE A 43 5.36 -3.18 -9.55
CA ILE A 43 4.40 -4.17 -10.04
C ILE A 43 4.39 -4.18 -11.57
N ASN A 44 4.07 -5.33 -12.17
CA ASN A 44 3.97 -5.49 -13.61
C ASN A 44 2.91 -4.52 -14.21
N PRO A 45 3.11 -4.07 -15.46
CA PRO A 45 2.06 -3.38 -16.20
C PRO A 45 0.76 -4.21 -16.23
N GLY A 46 -0.39 -3.54 -16.16
CA GLY A 46 -1.70 -4.20 -16.22
C GLY A 46 -2.14 -4.95 -14.96
N VAL A 47 -1.30 -5.06 -13.92
CA VAL A 47 -1.75 -5.53 -12.61
C VAL A 47 -2.64 -4.47 -11.97
N PRO A 48 -3.94 -4.77 -11.70
CA PRO A 48 -4.86 -3.84 -11.09
C PRO A 48 -4.53 -3.65 -9.61
N THR A 49 -4.83 -2.47 -9.10
CA THR A 49 -4.71 -2.14 -7.68
C THR A 49 -6.05 -1.77 -7.06
N LEU A 50 -6.19 -2.04 -5.76
CA LEU A 50 -7.27 -1.55 -4.91
C LEU A 50 -7.40 -0.03 -5.01
N LEU A 51 -6.26 0.67 -5.08
CA LEU A 51 -6.20 2.12 -5.27
C LEU A 51 -6.94 2.56 -6.55
N GLU A 52 -6.64 1.94 -7.69
CA GLU A 52 -7.31 2.23 -8.96
C GLU A 52 -8.80 1.91 -8.90
N ALA A 53 -9.18 0.80 -8.22
CA ALA A 53 -10.58 0.43 -8.04
C ALA A 53 -11.36 1.46 -7.20
N LEU A 54 -10.79 1.89 -6.07
CA LEU A 54 -11.39 2.91 -5.20
C LEU A 54 -11.54 4.25 -5.91
N LYS A 55 -10.49 4.70 -6.61
CA LYS A 55 -10.53 5.94 -7.38
C LYS A 55 -11.57 5.89 -8.49
N LYS A 56 -11.67 4.77 -9.23
CA LYS A 56 -12.71 4.57 -10.25
C LYS A 56 -14.13 4.62 -9.66
N ALA A 57 -14.30 4.17 -8.42
CA ALA A 57 -15.58 4.23 -7.71
C ALA A 57 -15.89 5.61 -7.09
N GLY A 58 -15.05 6.63 -7.32
CA GLY A 58 -15.29 8.00 -6.84
C GLY A 58 -14.81 8.28 -5.41
N TYR A 59 -14.03 7.39 -4.80
CA TYR A 59 -13.45 7.64 -3.48
C TYR A 59 -12.27 8.61 -3.58
N HIS A 60 -12.16 9.52 -2.60
CA HIS A 60 -10.95 10.30 -2.38
C HIS A 60 -9.87 9.41 -1.75
N THR A 61 -8.69 9.38 -2.36
CA THR A 61 -7.61 8.44 -2.01
C THR A 61 -6.40 9.18 -1.48
N GLY A 62 -5.90 8.77 -0.31
CA GLY A 62 -4.77 9.42 0.35
C GLY A 62 -3.72 8.43 0.84
N ILE A 63 -2.45 8.84 0.77
CA ILE A 63 -1.33 8.12 1.38
C ILE A 63 -0.46 9.06 2.20
N LEU A 64 -0.12 8.61 3.41
CA LEU A 64 0.64 9.38 4.40
C LEU A 64 1.93 8.63 4.74
N ALA A 65 3.01 9.38 4.95
CA ALA A 65 4.35 8.95 5.34
C ALA A 65 5.09 8.04 4.33
N LYS A 66 4.75 6.75 4.24
CA LYS A 66 5.58 5.74 3.53
C LYS A 66 5.17 5.57 2.06
N VAL A 67 5.31 6.65 1.29
CA VAL A 67 4.84 6.70 -0.12
C VAL A 67 5.68 5.86 -1.09
N PRO A 68 7.03 5.95 -1.13
CA PRO A 68 7.81 5.33 -2.20
C PRO A 68 7.74 3.79 -2.26
N HIS A 69 7.35 3.14 -1.16
CA HIS A 69 7.28 1.68 -1.04
C HIS A 69 5.85 1.14 -1.20
N VAL A 70 4.89 1.95 -1.68
CA VAL A 70 3.49 1.54 -1.92
C VAL A 70 3.16 1.76 -3.39
N VAL A 71 3.17 0.68 -4.18
CA VAL A 71 2.90 0.67 -5.65
C VAL A 71 3.37 1.94 -6.38
N PRO A 72 4.68 2.27 -6.34
CA PRO A 72 5.19 3.56 -6.84
C PRO A 72 4.88 3.81 -8.32
N SER A 73 4.62 2.75 -9.09
CA SER A 73 4.17 2.82 -10.47
C SER A 73 2.75 3.36 -10.66
N ARG A 74 1.95 3.54 -9.60
CA ARG A 74 0.57 4.06 -9.60
C ARG A 74 0.42 5.35 -8.79
N GLY A 75 1.50 6.12 -8.62
CA GLY A 75 1.49 7.36 -7.84
C GLY A 75 0.41 8.39 -8.25
N LYS A 76 0.03 8.45 -9.53
CA LYS A 76 -1.02 9.35 -10.04
C LYS A 76 -2.43 9.01 -9.56
N SER A 77 -2.61 7.80 -9.02
CA SER A 77 -3.91 7.35 -8.51
C SER A 77 -4.19 7.82 -7.09
N TRP A 78 -3.27 8.54 -6.44
CA TRP A 78 -3.52 9.24 -5.17
C TRP A 78 -4.03 10.66 -5.42
N ASP A 79 -4.99 11.10 -4.61
CA ASP A 79 -5.49 12.48 -4.58
C ASP A 79 -4.75 13.32 -3.53
N LEU A 80 -4.30 12.67 -2.45
CA LEU A 80 -3.49 13.27 -1.40
C LEU A 80 -2.22 12.43 -1.17
N VAL A 81 -1.07 13.09 -1.17
CA VAL A 81 0.23 12.49 -0.85
C VAL A 81 0.93 13.37 0.17
N LEU A 82 1.08 12.88 1.40
CA LEU A 82 1.84 13.56 2.44
C LEU A 82 3.05 12.71 2.82
N GLN A 83 4.25 13.25 2.66
CA GLN A 83 5.48 12.60 3.11
C GLN A 83 5.62 12.70 4.63
N ALA A 84 6.46 11.84 5.22
CA ALA A 84 6.65 11.81 6.68
C ALA A 84 7.07 13.18 7.24
N ARG A 85 7.98 13.88 6.54
CA ARG A 85 8.45 15.23 6.89
C ARG A 85 7.33 16.28 6.95
N GLU A 86 6.25 16.08 6.18
CA GLU A 86 5.11 17.02 6.12
C GLU A 86 4.14 16.79 7.27
N LEU A 87 4.21 15.65 7.96
CA LEU A 87 3.30 15.30 9.04
C LEU A 87 3.81 15.72 10.42
N GLY A 88 5.03 16.27 10.52
CA GLY A 88 5.68 16.56 11.80
C GLY A 88 5.91 15.32 12.67
N VAL A 89 5.80 14.12 12.08
CA VAL A 89 5.96 12.82 12.74
C VAL A 89 6.82 11.90 11.88
N GLY A 90 7.91 11.39 12.47
CA GLY A 90 8.90 10.58 11.76
C GLY A 90 10.06 10.17 12.67
N ARG A 91 10.92 9.25 12.17
CA ARG A 91 12.23 9.04 12.78
C ARG A 91 13.12 10.21 12.33
N ASP A 92 13.29 11.16 13.23
CA ASP A 92 13.96 12.48 13.12
C ASP A 92 13.27 13.51 12.18
N PRO A 93 12.88 14.71 12.68
CA PRO A 93 12.47 15.85 11.84
C PRO A 93 13.63 16.48 11.06
#